data_AF-A0A0G1MRR5-F1
#
_entry.id   AF-A0A0G1MRR5-F1
#
_cell.length_a   1.000
_cell.length_b   1.000
_cell.length_c   1.000
_cell.angle_alpha   90.00
_cell.angle_beta   90.00
_cell.angle_gamma   90.00
#
_symmetry.space_group_name_H-M   'P 1'
#
loop_
_entity.id
_entity.type
_entity.pdbx_description
1 polymer ?
#
loop_
_entity_poly.entity_id
_entity_poly.type
_entity_poly.pdbx_seq_one_letter_code
_entity_poly.pdbx_strand_id
1 'polypeptide(L)'
;MFSFSFIIDRDVCFAYWVQSLIKWGWYFSRQKADFYLKFVGPLTQNEQDTLEALKLILQKDKHGFLWLWARYAGEPIKDKTEESQWGAVQTAFKQKFEIVWDLELPLLESWKNLLQGVLPDTRKFDQAFNKIFLFYSVIPFDAALEVKFASHWNSDTPVAHVKQEYPSAILLALSRTKREKLATVVNTILHEACHKIDYQSSISDKLIKDAWERILSPLNIKLERDYKWKHLLKETVLYTMASGGVSHNYLERIAAERMGEIFKIEQKPLKENVKKDNYGELIALAASRIEPMVSQYLDTGKQMDSTLADAVAQVWGELLGSSGGQSRG
;
A
#
# COMPACT_ATOMS: atom_id res chain seq x y z
N MET A 1 15.52 6.51 13.53
CA MET A 1 14.49 5.87 14.37
C MET A 1 13.14 6.22 13.76
N PHE A 2 12.40 5.20 13.32
CA PHE A 2 11.04 5.40 12.87
C PHE A 2 10.16 5.66 14.09
N SER A 3 9.27 6.62 14.01
CA SER A 3 8.14 6.76 14.94
C SER A 3 6.87 6.88 14.13
N PHE A 4 5.75 6.39 14.66
CA PHE A 4 4.46 6.53 13.99
C PHE A 4 3.60 7.53 14.75
N SER A 5 3.10 8.54 14.04
CA SER A 5 2.05 9.42 14.53
C SER A 5 0.75 9.07 13.82
N PHE A 6 -0.32 8.88 14.59
CA PHE A 6 -1.62 8.50 14.06
C PHE A 6 -2.52 9.73 14.00
N ILE A 7 -2.87 10.14 12.77
CA ILE A 7 -3.54 11.42 12.51
C ILE A 7 -4.91 11.14 11.89
N ILE A 8 -5.94 11.68 12.53
CA ILE A 8 -7.28 11.76 11.95
C ILE A 8 -7.42 13.19 11.45
N ASP A 9 -7.54 13.33 10.14
CA ASP A 9 -7.66 14.61 9.46
C ASP A 9 -8.92 14.59 8.60
N ARG A 10 -9.76 15.60 8.81
CA ARG A 10 -11.06 15.71 8.17
C ARG A 10 -10.93 15.94 6.66
N ASP A 11 -9.98 16.77 6.24
CA ASP A 11 -9.77 17.11 4.83
C ASP A 11 -9.15 15.92 4.09
N VAL A 12 -8.28 15.16 4.74
CA VAL A 12 -7.75 13.89 4.20
C VAL A 12 -8.90 12.89 3.98
N CYS A 13 -9.78 12.72 4.97
CA CYS A 13 -10.93 11.84 4.86
C CYS A 13 -11.90 12.30 3.78
N PHE A 14 -12.14 13.61 3.66
CA PHE A 14 -12.96 14.20 2.60
C PHE A 14 -12.36 13.90 1.22
N ALA A 15 -11.06 14.18 1.03
CA ALA A 15 -10.37 13.95 -0.24
C ALA A 15 -10.41 12.48 -0.65
N TYR A 16 -10.17 11.55 0.29
CA TYR A 16 -10.22 10.11 0.02
C TYR A 16 -11.64 9.63 -0.30
N TRP A 17 -12.64 10.13 0.42
CA TRP A 17 -14.04 9.80 0.17
C TRP A 17 -14.53 10.32 -1.19
N VAL A 18 -14.31 11.61 -1.50
CA VAL A 18 -14.70 12.18 -2.81
C VAL A 18 -14.03 11.44 -3.95
N GLN A 19 -12.74 11.11 -3.80
CA GLN A 19 -12.02 10.28 -4.76
C GLN A 19 -12.72 8.94 -5.02
N SER A 20 -13.36 8.33 -4.01
CA SER A 20 -14.07 7.06 -4.18
C SER A 20 -15.34 7.19 -5.03
N LEU A 21 -15.91 8.39 -5.13
CA LEU A 21 -17.07 8.70 -5.97
C LEU A 21 -16.67 8.92 -7.44
N ILE A 22 -15.40 9.24 -7.70
CA ILE A 22 -14.88 9.49 -9.04
C ILE A 22 -14.16 8.23 -9.54
N LYS A 23 -14.67 7.60 -10.60
CA LYS A 23 -13.95 6.50 -11.26
C LYS A 23 -12.78 7.05 -12.10
N TRP A 24 -11.68 7.44 -11.45
CA TRP A 24 -10.51 8.03 -12.12
C TRP A 24 -9.29 7.08 -12.21
N GLY A 25 -9.28 5.95 -11.51
CA GLY A 25 -8.19 4.97 -11.56
C GLY A 25 -8.64 3.54 -11.22
N TRP A 26 -7.80 2.55 -11.55
CA TRP A 26 -8.10 1.12 -11.40
C TRP A 26 -8.40 0.69 -9.94
N TYR A 27 -7.85 1.42 -8.98
CA TYR A 27 -8.07 1.17 -7.55
C TYR A 27 -9.45 1.64 -7.03
N PHE A 28 -10.17 2.47 -7.78
CA PHE A 28 -11.50 2.97 -7.41
C PHE A 28 -12.57 2.35 -8.30
N SER A 29 -13.44 1.56 -7.67
CA SER A 29 -14.51 0.84 -8.36
C SER A 29 -15.87 1.48 -8.09
N ARG A 30 -16.81 1.25 -9.00
CA ARG A 30 -18.21 1.66 -8.82
C ARG A 30 -18.81 1.12 -7.53
N GLN A 31 -18.38 -0.06 -7.08
CA GLN A 31 -18.83 -0.66 -5.82
C GLN A 31 -18.47 0.21 -4.59
N LYS A 32 -17.30 0.86 -4.59
CA LYS A 32 -16.90 1.78 -3.51
C LYS A 32 -17.82 3.00 -3.49
N ALA A 33 -18.09 3.59 -4.65
CA ALA A 33 -19.02 4.70 -4.78
C ALA A 33 -20.44 4.30 -4.32
N ASP A 34 -20.95 3.17 -4.83
CA ASP A 34 -22.27 2.64 -4.49
C ASP A 34 -22.41 2.36 -2.99
N PHE A 35 -21.34 1.92 -2.32
CA PHE A 35 -21.33 1.73 -0.87
C PHE A 35 -21.64 3.04 -0.13
N TYR A 36 -20.94 4.13 -0.44
CA TYR A 36 -21.19 5.41 0.23
C TYR A 36 -22.54 6.01 -0.15
N LEU A 37 -22.94 5.93 -1.43
CA LEU A 37 -24.21 6.49 -1.92
C LEU A 37 -25.45 5.84 -1.28
N LYS A 38 -25.34 4.62 -0.72
CA LYS A 38 -26.41 4.01 0.08
C LYS A 38 -26.73 4.79 1.35
N PHE A 39 -25.72 5.43 1.96
CA PHE A 39 -25.89 6.19 3.21
C PHE A 39 -26.22 7.66 2.96
N VAL A 40 -25.65 8.25 1.90
CA VAL A 40 -25.76 9.69 1.63
C VAL A 40 -26.74 10.06 0.52
N GLY A 41 -27.34 9.06 -0.15
CA GLY A 41 -28.26 9.25 -1.26
C GLY A 41 -27.58 9.49 -2.61
N PRO A 42 -28.36 9.49 -3.72
CA PRO A 42 -27.85 9.63 -5.09
C PRO A 42 -27.25 11.01 -5.34
N LEU A 43 -26.31 11.09 -6.28
CA LEU A 43 -25.68 12.35 -6.68
C LEU A 43 -26.67 13.27 -7.40
N THR A 44 -26.76 14.53 -6.97
CA THR A 44 -27.45 15.61 -7.67
C THR A 44 -26.69 16.02 -8.93
N GLN A 45 -27.33 16.76 -9.84
CA GLN A 45 -26.66 17.25 -11.05
C GLN A 45 -25.43 18.11 -10.71
N ASN A 46 -25.55 19.04 -9.76
CA ASN A 46 -24.45 19.90 -9.32
C ASN A 46 -23.26 19.08 -8.75
N GLU A 47 -23.54 18.03 -7.99
CA GLU A 47 -22.50 17.11 -7.50
C GLU A 47 -21.82 16.37 -8.65
N GLN A 48 -22.58 15.92 -9.66
CA GLN A 48 -22.00 15.26 -10.83
C GLN A 48 -21.11 16.21 -11.64
N ASP A 49 -21.56 17.44 -11.87
CA ASP A 49 -20.82 18.45 -12.64
C ASP A 49 -19.51 18.83 -11.94
N THR A 50 -19.54 18.99 -10.61
CA THR A 50 -18.33 19.27 -9.81
C THR A 50 -17.35 18.09 -9.77
N LEU A 51 -17.85 16.84 -9.73
CA LEU A 51 -16.99 15.65 -9.83
C LEU A 51 -16.31 15.53 -11.21
N GLU A 52 -17.03 15.84 -12.29
CA GLU A 52 -16.43 15.84 -13.63
C GLU A 52 -15.38 16.94 -13.79
N ALA A 53 -15.59 18.12 -13.19
CA ALA A 53 -14.56 19.16 -13.14
C ALA A 53 -13.31 18.69 -12.38
N LEU A 54 -13.46 18.06 -11.22
CA LEU A 54 -12.34 17.50 -10.46
C LEU A 54 -11.61 16.39 -11.24
N LYS A 55 -12.35 15.54 -11.95
CA LYS A 55 -11.76 14.51 -12.80
C LYS A 55 -10.88 15.10 -13.90
N LEU A 56 -11.26 16.25 -14.48
CA LEU A 56 -10.40 16.96 -15.45
C LEU A 56 -9.09 17.43 -14.81
N ILE A 57 -9.10 17.92 -13.56
CA ILE A 57 -7.87 18.24 -12.81
C ILE A 57 -6.99 16.99 -12.67
N LEU A 58 -7.58 15.88 -12.24
CA LEU A 58 -6.85 14.61 -12.04
C LEU A 58 -6.33 14.00 -13.35
N GLN A 59 -6.86 14.41 -14.50
CA GLN A 59 -6.45 13.94 -15.83
C GLN A 59 -5.53 14.91 -16.57
N LYS A 60 -5.39 16.15 -16.07
CA LYS A 60 -4.58 17.21 -16.69
C LYS A 60 -3.11 16.83 -16.83
N ASP A 61 -2.56 16.13 -15.82
CA ASP A 61 -1.17 15.69 -15.80
C ASP A 61 -1.04 14.17 -15.69
N LYS A 62 0.07 13.64 -16.23
CA LYS A 62 0.49 12.24 -16.04
C LYS A 62 0.66 11.85 -14.57
N HIS A 63 0.66 12.84 -13.67
CA HIS A 63 0.83 12.71 -12.23
C HIS A 63 -0.41 13.16 -11.43
N GLY A 64 -1.63 13.04 -11.96
CA GLY A 64 -2.85 13.40 -11.22
C GLY A 64 -2.99 12.76 -9.84
N PHE A 65 -2.34 11.63 -9.59
CA PHE A 65 -2.23 11.06 -8.23
C PHE A 65 -1.47 11.97 -7.26
N LEU A 66 -0.43 12.71 -7.70
CA LEU A 66 0.32 13.64 -6.86
C LEU A 66 -0.56 14.81 -6.40
N TRP A 67 -1.53 15.23 -7.22
CA TRP A 67 -2.50 16.25 -6.81
C TRP A 67 -3.30 15.81 -5.58
N LEU A 68 -3.77 14.56 -5.57
CA LEU A 68 -4.47 13.97 -4.42
C LEU A 68 -3.55 13.78 -3.21
N TRP A 69 -2.33 13.31 -3.44
CA TRP A 69 -1.34 13.19 -2.37
C TRP A 69 -0.98 14.52 -1.74
N ALA A 70 -0.98 15.62 -2.50
CA ALA A 70 -0.82 16.96 -1.95
C ALA A 70 -1.97 17.30 -0.99
N ARG A 71 -3.21 16.88 -1.30
CA ARG A 71 -4.35 17.02 -0.38
C ARG A 71 -4.15 16.17 0.89
N TYR A 72 -3.70 14.93 0.74
CA TYR A 72 -3.44 14.07 1.91
C TYR A 72 -2.32 14.62 2.80
N ALA A 73 -1.31 15.24 2.20
CA ALA A 73 -0.22 15.88 2.90
C ALA A 73 -0.60 17.24 3.53
N GLY A 74 -1.76 17.81 3.19
CA GLY A 74 -2.20 19.12 3.66
C GLY A 74 -1.52 20.29 2.95
N GLU A 75 -1.00 20.08 1.74
CA GLU A 75 -0.36 21.14 0.96
C GLU A 75 -1.40 22.12 0.38
N PRO A 76 -1.11 23.42 0.28
CA PRO A 76 -2.02 24.37 -0.37
C PRO A 76 -2.15 24.11 -1.88
N ILE A 77 -3.31 24.46 -2.47
CA ILE A 77 -3.48 24.46 -3.93
C ILE A 77 -2.88 25.76 -4.46
N LYS A 78 -1.93 25.66 -5.40
CA LYS A 78 -1.24 26.83 -5.95
C LYS A 78 -1.99 27.47 -7.12
N ASP A 79 -2.69 26.67 -7.91
CA ASP A 79 -3.49 27.15 -9.05
C ASP A 79 -4.86 27.62 -8.57
N LYS A 80 -5.18 28.91 -8.82
CA LYS A 80 -6.44 29.52 -8.36
C LYS A 80 -7.68 28.89 -8.99
N THR A 81 -7.57 28.36 -10.20
CA THR A 81 -8.70 27.70 -10.88
C THR A 81 -8.98 26.37 -10.20
N GLU A 82 -7.94 25.57 -9.94
CA GLU A 82 -8.03 24.30 -9.22
C GLU A 82 -8.49 24.51 -7.77
N GLU A 83 -8.04 25.58 -7.12
CA GLU A 83 -8.48 25.96 -5.76
C GLU A 83 -9.98 26.26 -5.73
N SER A 84 -10.46 27.08 -6.67
CA SER A 84 -11.88 27.39 -6.82
C SER A 84 -12.72 26.14 -7.10
N GLN A 85 -12.25 25.27 -8.00
CA GLN A 85 -12.92 24.01 -8.33
C GLN A 85 -12.97 23.06 -7.13
N TRP A 86 -11.88 22.94 -6.36
CA TRP A 86 -11.86 22.14 -5.14
C TRP A 86 -12.81 22.69 -4.07
N GLY A 87 -12.84 24.01 -3.89
CA GLY A 87 -13.80 24.67 -3.00
C GLY A 87 -15.26 24.43 -3.41
N ALA A 88 -15.55 24.40 -4.72
CA ALA A 88 -16.87 24.06 -5.24
C ALA A 88 -17.24 22.60 -4.93
N VAL A 89 -16.31 21.66 -5.06
CA VAL A 89 -16.50 20.26 -4.65
C VAL A 89 -16.77 20.16 -3.15
N GLN A 90 -15.95 20.81 -2.32
CA GLN A 90 -16.15 20.85 -0.86
C GLN A 90 -17.54 21.39 -0.49
N THR A 91 -17.97 22.46 -1.16
CA THR A 91 -19.29 23.06 -0.93
C THR A 91 -20.42 22.13 -1.37
N ALA A 92 -20.33 21.55 -2.57
CA ALA A 92 -21.36 20.68 -3.13
C ALA A 92 -21.58 19.43 -2.26
N PHE A 93 -20.50 18.85 -1.73
CA PHE A 93 -20.54 17.61 -0.98
C PHE A 93 -20.61 17.78 0.54
N LYS A 94 -20.60 19.01 1.07
CA LYS A 94 -20.52 19.29 2.51
C LYS A 94 -21.53 18.47 3.33
N GLN A 95 -22.82 18.57 2.99
CA GLN A 95 -23.89 17.91 3.75
C GLN A 95 -23.78 16.38 3.73
N LYS A 96 -23.44 15.80 2.57
CA LYS A 96 -23.25 14.35 2.44
C LYS A 96 -22.01 13.88 3.18
N PHE A 97 -20.94 14.68 3.17
CA PHE A 97 -19.75 14.35 3.91
C PHE A 97 -19.96 14.40 5.42
N GLU A 98 -20.77 15.32 5.95
CA GLU A 98 -21.11 15.31 7.40
C GLU A 98 -21.67 13.94 7.81
N ILE A 99 -22.59 13.36 7.02
CA ILE A 99 -23.18 12.04 7.28
C ILE A 99 -22.08 10.96 7.30
N VAL A 100 -21.17 10.99 6.34
CA VAL A 100 -20.04 10.03 6.30
C VAL A 100 -19.13 10.25 7.49
N TRP A 101 -18.78 11.49 7.79
CA TRP A 101 -17.87 11.86 8.87
C TRP A 101 -18.40 11.40 10.23
N ASP A 102 -19.68 11.63 10.51
CA ASP A 102 -20.30 11.21 11.76
C ASP A 102 -20.31 9.69 11.93
N LEU A 103 -20.43 8.93 10.83
CA LEU A 103 -20.36 7.47 10.84
C LEU A 103 -18.93 6.94 11.01
N GLU A 104 -17.94 7.62 10.45
CA GLU A 104 -16.56 7.12 10.36
C GLU A 104 -15.67 7.60 11.52
N LEU A 105 -15.87 8.83 12.01
CA LEU A 105 -15.01 9.43 13.04
C LEU A 105 -14.88 8.57 14.30
N PRO A 106 -15.96 8.05 14.92
CA PRO A 106 -15.83 7.21 16.13
C PRO A 106 -15.03 5.93 15.88
N LEU A 107 -15.13 5.36 14.68
CA LEU A 107 -14.38 4.17 14.29
C LEU A 107 -12.88 4.50 14.14
N LEU A 108 -12.58 5.62 13.49
CA LEU A 108 -11.22 6.12 13.32
C LEU A 108 -10.57 6.47 14.66
N GLU A 109 -11.28 7.14 15.56
CA GLU A 109 -10.80 7.45 16.92
C GLU A 109 -10.49 6.19 17.71
N SER A 110 -11.36 5.19 17.62
CA SER A 110 -11.09 3.90 18.24
C SER A 110 -9.83 3.25 17.68
N TRP A 111 -9.63 3.26 16.36
CA TRP A 111 -8.43 2.70 15.75
C TRP A 111 -7.18 3.48 16.15
N LYS A 112 -7.28 4.80 16.27
CA LYS A 112 -6.18 5.67 16.67
C LYS A 112 -5.72 5.30 18.08
N ASN A 113 -6.66 5.16 19.02
CA ASN A 113 -6.36 4.76 20.38
C ASN A 113 -5.72 3.36 20.44
N LEU A 114 -6.24 2.41 19.67
CA LEU A 114 -5.71 1.04 19.64
C LEU A 114 -4.28 1.00 19.07
N LEU A 115 -4.04 1.68 17.95
CA LEU A 115 -2.73 1.73 17.31
C LEU A 115 -1.71 2.52 18.14
N GLN A 116 -2.12 3.60 18.79
CA GLN A 116 -1.28 4.33 19.75
C GLN A 116 -0.91 3.46 20.97
N GLY A 117 -1.76 2.53 21.38
CA GLY A 117 -1.46 1.59 22.46
C GLY A 117 -0.49 0.47 22.08
N VAL A 118 -0.45 0.08 20.80
CA VAL A 118 0.31 -1.09 20.30
C VAL A 118 1.62 -0.69 19.61
N LEU A 119 1.62 0.44 18.89
CA LEU A 119 2.78 1.02 18.20
C LEU A 119 3.38 2.29 18.85
N PRO A 120 3.33 2.53 20.18
CA PRO A 120 3.97 3.71 20.76
C PRO A 120 5.49 3.57 20.84
N ASP A 121 6.00 2.34 20.90
CA ASP A 121 7.43 2.05 21.06
C ASP A 121 7.98 1.28 19.85
N THR A 122 8.21 2.02 18.78
CA THR A 122 8.90 1.55 17.58
C THR A 122 10.33 1.07 17.86
N ARG A 123 10.91 1.34 19.05
CA ARG A 123 12.20 0.77 19.44
C ARG A 123 12.19 -0.75 19.46
N LYS A 124 11.00 -1.35 19.59
CA LYS A 124 10.81 -2.79 19.44
C LYS A 124 11.18 -3.32 18.05
N PHE A 125 11.13 -2.47 17.04
CA PHE A 125 11.49 -2.81 15.66
C PHE A 125 12.82 -2.22 15.22
N ASP A 126 13.50 -1.40 16.03
CA ASP A 126 14.73 -0.69 15.62
C ASP A 126 15.81 -1.62 15.06
N GLN A 127 16.07 -2.75 15.73
CA GLN A 127 17.05 -3.72 15.26
C GLN A 127 16.63 -4.34 13.92
N ALA A 128 15.33 -4.60 13.74
CA ALA A 128 14.80 -5.14 12.49
C ALA A 128 14.88 -4.09 11.36
N PHE A 129 14.48 -2.85 11.63
CA PHE A 129 14.60 -1.76 10.66
C PHE A 129 16.05 -1.43 10.31
N ASN A 130 16.99 -1.51 11.26
CA ASN A 130 18.42 -1.35 10.96
C ASN A 130 18.93 -2.43 9.99
N LYS A 131 18.48 -3.67 10.14
CA LYS A 131 18.77 -4.74 9.17
C LYS A 131 18.14 -4.46 7.81
N ILE A 132 16.91 -3.93 7.76
CA ILE A 132 16.24 -3.55 6.51
C ILE A 132 16.95 -2.36 5.83
N PHE A 133 17.39 -1.36 6.60
CA PHE A 133 18.21 -0.25 6.11
C PHE A 133 19.49 -0.75 5.47
N LEU A 134 20.22 -1.63 6.18
CA LEU A 134 21.44 -2.24 5.67
C LEU A 134 21.17 -3.06 4.41
N PHE A 135 20.12 -3.89 4.41
CA PHE A 135 19.69 -4.70 3.29
C PHE A 135 19.48 -3.84 2.03
N TYR A 136 18.80 -2.69 2.16
CA TYR A 136 18.58 -1.76 1.05
C TYR A 136 19.75 -0.81 0.76
N SER A 137 20.87 -0.92 1.48
CA SER A 137 22.00 0.02 1.43
C SER A 137 21.59 1.48 1.64
N VAL A 138 20.70 1.69 2.61
CA VAL A 138 20.16 3.01 2.99
C VAL A 138 20.75 3.42 4.33
N ILE A 139 21.17 4.68 4.43
CA ILE A 139 21.57 5.27 5.71
C ILE A 139 20.31 5.41 6.57
N PRO A 140 20.30 4.86 7.81
CA PRO A 140 19.16 5.02 8.71
C PRO A 140 18.81 6.49 8.86
N PHE A 141 17.53 6.80 8.68
CA PHE A 141 17.01 8.15 8.89
C PHE A 141 16.03 8.16 10.06
N ASP A 142 16.00 9.29 10.76
CA ASP A 142 14.93 9.59 11.70
C ASP A 142 13.74 10.09 10.89
N ALA A 143 12.66 9.30 10.88
CA ALA A 143 11.42 9.70 10.25
C ALA A 143 10.27 9.47 11.23
N ALA A 144 9.64 10.57 11.63
CA ALA A 144 8.27 10.52 12.09
C ALA A 144 7.38 10.26 10.87
N LEU A 145 6.85 9.04 10.79
CA LEU A 145 5.87 8.65 9.79
C LEU A 145 4.49 9.05 10.27
N GLU A 146 3.84 9.91 9.51
CA GLU A 146 2.46 10.33 9.70
C GLU A 146 1.53 9.32 9.05
N VAL A 147 0.91 8.48 9.88
CA VAL A 147 -0.14 7.55 9.45
C VAL A 147 -1.46 8.31 9.47
N LYS A 148 -1.85 8.81 8.30
CA LYS A 148 -3.08 9.56 8.08
C LYS A 148 -4.23 8.61 7.78
N PHE A 149 -5.25 8.65 8.62
CA PHE A 149 -6.39 7.75 8.48
C PHE A 149 -7.35 8.24 7.41
N ALA A 150 -7.94 7.28 6.71
CA ALA A 150 -8.96 7.50 5.71
C ALA A 150 -10.16 6.55 5.93
N SER A 151 -11.31 6.98 5.42
CA SER A 151 -12.51 6.16 5.40
C SER A 151 -12.32 4.92 4.53
N HIS A 152 -12.78 3.77 5.01
CA HIS A 152 -12.71 2.51 4.29
C HIS A 152 -14.10 2.02 3.91
N TRP A 153 -14.25 1.63 2.65
CA TRP A 153 -15.43 0.91 2.21
C TRP A 153 -15.48 -0.47 2.89
N ASN A 154 -16.65 -1.10 2.96
CA ASN A 154 -16.91 -2.36 3.70
C ASN A 154 -16.00 -3.54 3.30
N SER A 155 -14.76 -3.53 3.77
CA SER A 155 -13.72 -4.51 3.53
C SER A 155 -13.04 -4.82 4.87
N ASP A 156 -13.01 -6.11 5.20
CA ASP A 156 -12.34 -6.63 6.39
C ASP A 156 -10.81 -6.51 6.31
N THR A 157 -10.26 -6.17 5.13
CA THR A 157 -8.82 -5.99 4.92
C THR A 157 -8.49 -4.50 4.85
N PRO A 158 -7.60 -3.97 5.72
CA PRO A 158 -7.17 -2.58 5.64
C PRO A 158 -6.37 -2.35 4.36
N VAL A 159 -6.35 -1.12 3.87
CA VAL A 159 -5.45 -0.77 2.75
C VAL A 159 -4.67 0.48 3.08
N ALA A 160 -3.38 0.41 2.82
CA ALA A 160 -2.51 1.56 2.95
C ALA A 160 -1.79 1.86 1.63
N HIS A 161 -1.28 3.08 1.57
CA HIS A 161 -0.53 3.57 0.42
C HIS A 161 0.59 4.48 0.88
N VAL A 162 1.66 4.51 0.08
CA VAL A 162 2.74 5.50 0.18
C VAL A 162 3.13 6.05 -1.19
N LYS A 163 3.82 7.20 -1.16
CA LYS A 163 4.52 7.78 -2.30
C LYS A 163 5.93 8.22 -1.92
N GLN A 164 6.83 8.20 -2.90
CA GLN A 164 8.22 8.60 -2.74
C GLN A 164 8.32 10.12 -2.53
N GLU A 165 7.47 10.89 -3.23
CA GLU A 165 7.40 12.34 -3.17
C GLU A 165 6.92 12.87 -1.81
N TYR A 166 6.28 12.01 -1.00
CA TYR A 166 5.75 12.32 0.32
C TYR A 166 6.36 11.40 1.38
N PRO A 167 7.67 11.55 1.69
CA PRO A 167 8.43 10.54 2.43
C PRO A 167 7.92 10.28 3.85
N SER A 168 7.28 11.26 4.51
CA SER A 168 6.72 11.11 5.86
C SER A 168 5.33 10.51 5.91
N ALA A 169 4.56 10.51 4.82
CA ALA A 169 3.13 10.18 4.87
C ALA A 169 2.83 8.72 4.50
N ILE A 170 2.02 8.07 5.33
CA ILE A 170 1.31 6.81 5.05
C ILE A 170 -0.18 7.12 5.07
N LEU A 171 -0.89 6.81 4.00
CA LEU A 171 -2.35 6.90 3.97
C LEU A 171 -2.92 5.53 4.33
N LEU A 172 -3.78 5.44 5.35
CA LEU A 172 -4.33 4.17 5.84
C LEU A 172 -5.86 4.21 5.87
N ALA A 173 -6.50 3.48 4.97
CA ALA A 173 -7.95 3.23 4.97
C ALA A 173 -8.27 1.98 5.81
N LEU A 174 -8.89 2.19 6.98
CA LEU A 174 -9.18 1.12 7.93
C LEU A 174 -10.48 1.26 8.74
N SER A 175 -11.24 2.35 8.58
CA SER A 175 -12.30 2.72 9.52
C SER A 175 -13.27 1.56 9.84
N ARG A 176 -13.68 0.80 8.82
CA ARG A 176 -14.61 -0.35 8.95
C ARG A 176 -13.92 -1.71 9.08
N THR A 177 -12.60 -1.75 9.13
CA THR A 177 -11.85 -2.98 9.40
C THR A 177 -12.18 -3.46 10.81
N LYS A 178 -12.42 -4.77 10.95
CA LYS A 178 -12.67 -5.46 12.22
C LYS A 178 -11.47 -5.33 13.17
N ARG A 179 -11.71 -5.06 14.45
CA ARG A 179 -10.63 -4.83 15.44
C ARG A 179 -9.78 -6.08 15.67
N GLU A 180 -10.36 -7.26 15.47
CA GLU A 180 -9.69 -8.55 15.52
C GLU A 180 -8.58 -8.67 14.45
N LYS A 181 -8.57 -7.78 13.44
CA LYS A 181 -7.53 -7.69 12.42
C LYS A 181 -6.41 -6.69 12.78
N LEU A 182 -6.24 -6.34 14.06
CA LEU A 182 -5.18 -5.46 14.55
C LEU A 182 -3.79 -5.87 14.03
N ALA A 183 -3.43 -7.15 14.12
CA ALA A 183 -2.13 -7.64 13.63
C ALA A 183 -1.95 -7.38 12.12
N THR A 184 -3.00 -7.59 11.33
CA THR A 184 -3.01 -7.26 9.89
C THR A 184 -2.82 -5.77 9.66
N VAL A 185 -3.52 -4.90 10.39
CA VAL A 185 -3.38 -3.44 10.27
C VAL A 185 -1.97 -2.98 10.60
N VAL A 186 -1.38 -3.49 11.69
CA VAL A 186 0.00 -3.19 12.07
C VAL A 186 0.96 -3.67 10.99
N ASN A 187 0.79 -4.88 10.47
CA ASN A 187 1.64 -5.41 9.40
C ASN A 187 1.53 -4.59 8.11
N THR A 188 0.34 -4.10 7.78
CA THR A 188 0.13 -3.16 6.66
C THR A 188 0.93 -1.87 6.87
N ILE A 189 0.91 -1.27 8.07
CA ILE A 189 1.72 -0.07 8.36
C ILE A 189 3.22 -0.36 8.23
N LEU A 190 3.68 -1.51 8.73
CA LEU A 190 5.09 -1.92 8.64
C LEU A 190 5.53 -2.18 7.19
N HIS A 191 4.67 -2.76 6.38
CA HIS A 191 4.90 -2.94 4.93
C HIS A 191 5.11 -1.59 4.23
N GLU A 192 4.23 -0.62 4.49
CA GLU A 192 4.37 0.73 3.95
C GLU A 192 5.64 1.44 4.46
N ALA A 193 6.07 1.19 5.70
CA ALA A 193 7.34 1.69 6.21
C ALA A 193 8.53 1.08 5.45
N CYS A 194 8.47 -0.20 5.08
CA CYS A 194 9.51 -0.84 4.25
C CYS A 194 9.59 -0.20 2.86
N HIS A 195 8.45 0.14 2.25
CA HIS A 195 8.43 0.92 1.01
C HIS A 195 9.19 2.24 1.13
N LYS A 196 9.05 2.97 2.25
CA LYS A 196 9.79 4.23 2.46
C LYS A 196 11.29 4.04 2.48
N ILE A 197 11.77 2.94 3.05
CA ILE A 197 13.20 2.58 3.04
C ILE A 197 13.63 2.24 1.62
N ASP A 198 12.89 1.37 0.93
CA ASP A 198 13.19 0.96 -0.45
C ASP A 198 13.23 2.16 -1.42
N TYR A 199 12.36 3.16 -1.25
CA TYR A 199 12.38 4.39 -2.05
C TYR A 199 13.66 5.23 -1.89
N GLN A 200 14.39 5.06 -0.78
CA GLN A 200 15.68 5.70 -0.55
C GLN A 200 16.85 4.83 -1.01
N SER A 201 16.60 3.59 -1.43
CA SER A 201 17.65 2.67 -1.89
C SER A 201 18.26 3.15 -3.19
N SER A 202 19.58 3.30 -3.21
CA SER A 202 20.34 3.61 -4.42
C SER A 202 20.57 2.38 -5.31
N ILE A 203 20.32 1.17 -4.81
CA ILE A 203 20.66 -0.09 -5.49
C ILE A 203 19.44 -0.89 -5.95
N SER A 204 18.32 -0.83 -5.22
CA SER A 204 17.13 -1.68 -5.44
C SER A 204 16.61 -1.60 -6.88
N ASP A 205 16.34 -0.39 -7.37
CA ASP A 205 15.79 -0.17 -8.71
C ASP A 205 16.73 -0.67 -9.82
N LYS A 206 18.04 -0.51 -9.63
CA LYS A 206 19.05 -0.98 -10.58
C LYS A 206 19.10 -2.50 -10.62
N LEU A 207 19.22 -3.16 -9.47
CA LEU A 207 19.31 -4.62 -9.37
C LEU A 207 18.07 -5.31 -9.96
N ILE A 208 16.88 -4.77 -9.65
CA ILE A 208 15.62 -5.30 -10.17
C ILE A 208 15.52 -5.10 -11.69
N LYS A 209 15.96 -3.95 -12.21
CA LYS A 209 16.00 -3.70 -13.64
C LYS A 209 16.97 -4.66 -14.35
N ASP A 210 18.18 -4.81 -13.84
CA ASP A 210 19.21 -5.66 -14.43
C ASP A 210 18.77 -7.14 -14.44
N ALA A 211 18.15 -7.62 -13.35
CA ALA A 211 17.58 -8.97 -13.27
C ALA A 211 16.43 -9.18 -14.26
N TRP A 212 15.54 -8.19 -14.41
CA TRP A 212 14.46 -8.23 -15.40
C TRP A 212 15.01 -8.31 -16.83
N GLU A 213 15.97 -7.44 -17.20
CA GLU A 213 16.57 -7.41 -18.54
C GLU A 213 17.26 -8.73 -18.89
N ARG A 214 17.95 -9.33 -17.92
CA ARG A 214 18.71 -10.57 -18.10
C ARG A 214 17.85 -11.83 -18.13
N ILE A 215 16.83 -11.92 -17.28
CA ILE A 215 16.11 -13.19 -17.02
C ILE A 215 14.71 -13.18 -17.60
N LEU A 216 13.93 -12.12 -17.38
CA LEU A 216 12.51 -12.10 -17.71
C LEU A 216 12.22 -11.54 -19.11
N SER A 217 12.94 -10.48 -19.51
CA SER A 217 12.79 -9.87 -20.84
C SER A 217 12.97 -10.90 -21.97
N PRO A 218 13.97 -11.80 -21.95
CA PRO A 218 14.13 -12.82 -23.00
C PRO A 218 12.97 -13.82 -23.10
N LEU A 219 12.20 -14.02 -22.02
CA LEU A 219 11.06 -14.94 -22.00
C LEU A 219 9.82 -14.38 -22.72
N ASN A 220 9.82 -13.08 -23.07
CA ASN A 220 8.71 -12.42 -23.76
C ASN A 220 7.33 -12.59 -23.07
N ILE A 221 7.32 -12.72 -21.73
CA ILE A 221 6.10 -12.86 -20.95
C ILE A 221 5.36 -11.52 -20.91
N LYS A 222 4.11 -11.51 -21.39
CA LYS A 222 3.23 -10.34 -21.33
C LYS A 222 2.46 -10.33 -20.02
N LEU A 223 2.52 -9.21 -19.31
CA LEU A 223 1.69 -8.98 -18.13
C LEU A 223 0.30 -8.51 -18.56
N GLU A 224 -0.72 -8.88 -17.77
CA GLU A 224 -2.08 -8.40 -17.97
C GLU A 224 -2.32 -7.09 -17.17
N ARG A 225 -3.38 -6.36 -17.52
CA ARG A 225 -3.96 -5.27 -16.70
C ARG A 225 -3.00 -4.14 -16.31
N ASP A 226 -2.12 -3.74 -17.22
CA ASP A 226 -1.14 -2.64 -17.05
C ASP A 226 -0.12 -2.83 -15.92
N TYR A 227 0.02 -4.06 -15.38
CA TYR A 227 1.05 -4.37 -14.41
C TYR A 227 2.45 -4.16 -14.98
N LYS A 228 3.37 -3.69 -14.13
CA LYS A 228 4.77 -3.46 -14.48
C LYS A 228 5.66 -4.45 -13.74
N TRP A 229 6.63 -5.03 -14.45
CA TRP A 229 7.63 -5.93 -13.85
C TRP A 229 8.31 -5.34 -12.63
N LYS A 230 8.69 -4.06 -12.70
CA LYS A 230 9.25 -3.33 -11.55
C LYS A 230 8.37 -3.46 -10.29
N HIS A 231 7.06 -3.33 -10.43
CA HIS A 231 6.14 -3.47 -9.30
C HIS A 231 6.14 -4.91 -8.79
N LEU A 232 5.90 -5.90 -9.65
CA LEU A 232 5.84 -7.31 -9.24
C LEU A 232 7.10 -7.77 -8.50
N LEU A 233 8.29 -7.42 -9.02
CA LEU A 233 9.56 -7.83 -8.44
C LEU A 233 9.83 -7.12 -7.11
N LYS A 234 9.53 -5.82 -7.00
CA LYS A 234 9.73 -5.06 -5.75
C LYS A 234 8.73 -5.48 -4.66
N GLU A 235 7.45 -5.62 -5.01
CA GLU A 235 6.43 -6.12 -4.08
C GLU A 235 6.76 -7.50 -3.55
N THR A 236 7.33 -8.38 -4.39
CA THR A 236 7.76 -9.72 -3.96
C THR A 236 8.76 -9.63 -2.81
N VAL A 237 9.79 -8.79 -2.94
CA VAL A 237 10.78 -8.60 -1.86
C VAL A 237 10.12 -7.96 -0.63
N LEU A 238 9.29 -6.94 -0.81
CA LEU A 238 8.63 -6.27 0.31
C LEU A 238 7.65 -7.17 1.07
N TYR A 239 6.98 -8.10 0.38
CA TYR A 239 6.08 -9.07 1.00
C TYR A 239 6.83 -10.04 1.92
N THR A 240 8.12 -10.29 1.68
CA THR A 240 8.97 -11.07 2.61
C THR A 240 9.35 -10.29 3.87
N MET A 241 9.31 -8.94 3.81
CA MET A 241 9.58 -8.07 4.97
C MET A 241 8.36 -7.97 5.87
N ALA A 242 7.21 -7.65 5.27
CA ALA A 242 5.92 -7.49 5.94
C ALA A 242 4.79 -7.70 4.92
N SER A 243 3.88 -8.65 5.15
CA SER A 243 2.64 -8.76 4.38
C SER A 243 1.62 -9.65 5.07
N GLY A 244 0.33 -9.33 4.97
CA GLY A 244 -0.74 -10.23 5.41
C GLY A 244 -0.91 -11.48 4.53
N GLY A 245 -0.24 -11.54 3.38
CA GLY A 245 -0.34 -12.65 2.42
C GLY A 245 0.78 -13.70 2.52
N VAL A 246 1.86 -13.42 3.24
CA VAL A 246 3.01 -14.33 3.41
C VAL A 246 3.18 -14.66 4.88
N SER A 247 3.15 -15.95 5.20
CA SER A 247 3.36 -16.43 6.56
C SER A 247 4.81 -16.21 7.02
N HIS A 248 4.97 -15.84 8.29
CA HIS A 248 6.29 -15.75 8.92
C HIS A 248 7.27 -14.79 8.23
N ASN A 249 6.76 -13.77 7.55
CA ASN A 249 7.57 -12.68 7.04
C ASN A 249 8.41 -12.06 8.18
N TYR A 250 9.49 -11.38 7.79
CA TYR A 250 10.53 -10.97 8.73
C TYR A 250 10.00 -10.17 9.92
N LEU A 251 9.19 -9.15 9.67
CA LEU A 251 8.65 -8.27 10.71
C LEU A 251 7.52 -8.92 11.50
N GLU A 252 6.73 -9.83 10.92
CA GLU A 252 5.75 -10.64 11.65
C GLU A 252 6.42 -11.54 12.69
N ARG A 253 7.55 -12.18 12.38
CA ARG A 253 8.29 -12.99 13.35
C ARG A 253 8.74 -12.17 14.55
N ILE A 254 9.36 -11.01 14.29
CA ILE A 254 9.81 -10.09 15.34
C ILE A 254 8.63 -9.54 16.15
N ALA A 255 7.52 -9.23 15.47
CA ALA A 255 6.29 -8.76 16.10
C ALA A 255 5.68 -9.83 17.01
N ALA A 256 5.58 -11.08 16.56
CA ALA A 256 5.06 -12.21 17.34
C ALA A 256 5.92 -12.48 18.59
N GLU A 257 7.24 -12.43 18.47
CA GLU A 257 8.16 -12.57 19.61
C GLU A 257 7.97 -11.47 20.67
N ARG A 258 7.71 -10.24 20.24
CA ARG A 258 7.67 -9.06 21.14
C ARG A 258 6.28 -8.68 21.63
N MET A 259 5.23 -9.07 20.92
CA MET A 259 3.83 -8.73 21.22
C MET A 259 2.99 -9.96 21.58
N GLY A 260 3.54 -11.17 21.46
CA GLY A 260 2.88 -12.41 21.86
C GLY A 260 1.58 -12.66 21.10
N GLU A 261 0.57 -13.18 21.79
CA GLU A 261 -0.68 -13.61 21.16
C GLU A 261 -1.52 -12.47 20.54
N ILE A 262 -1.21 -11.22 20.88
CA ILE A 262 -1.84 -10.03 20.27
C ILE A 262 -1.49 -9.94 18.78
N PHE A 263 -0.35 -10.50 18.38
CA PHE A 263 0.13 -10.50 17.00
C PHE A 263 0.02 -11.90 16.37
N LYS A 264 -1.22 -12.39 16.24
CA LYS A 264 -1.51 -13.60 15.44
C LYS A 264 -2.29 -13.19 14.19
N ILE A 265 -1.66 -13.34 13.03
CA ILE A 265 -2.35 -13.17 11.74
C ILE A 265 -2.95 -14.53 11.37
N GLU A 266 -4.28 -14.57 11.19
CA GLU A 266 -4.97 -15.76 10.72
C GLU A 266 -4.66 -15.98 9.24
N GLN A 267 -3.97 -17.07 8.92
CA GLN A 267 -3.43 -17.33 7.59
C GLN A 267 -4.33 -18.26 6.78
N LYS A 268 -4.41 -18.01 5.48
CA LYS A 268 -4.94 -18.97 4.51
C LYS A 268 -3.76 -19.63 3.80
N PRO A 269 -3.75 -20.96 3.64
CA PRO A 269 -2.70 -21.64 2.89
C PRO A 269 -2.66 -21.10 1.45
N LEU A 270 -1.47 -20.70 1.01
CA LEU A 270 -1.25 -20.29 -0.38
C LEU A 270 -1.48 -21.50 -1.29
N LYS A 271 -2.29 -21.30 -2.32
CA LYS A 271 -2.54 -22.35 -3.33
C LYS A 271 -1.44 -22.25 -4.38
N GLU A 272 -0.82 -23.37 -4.74
CA GLU A 272 0.17 -23.39 -5.83
C GLU A 272 -0.47 -23.09 -7.21
N ASN A 273 -1.75 -23.42 -7.38
CA ASN A 273 -2.49 -23.21 -8.63
C ASN A 273 -3.21 -21.85 -8.64
N VAL A 274 -2.46 -20.76 -8.51
CA VAL A 274 -2.98 -19.39 -8.66
C VAL A 274 -3.24 -19.10 -10.14
N LYS A 275 -4.36 -18.43 -10.44
CA LYS A 275 -4.62 -17.96 -11.81
C LYS A 275 -3.59 -16.90 -12.21
N LYS A 276 -3.11 -16.96 -13.46
CA LYS A 276 -2.07 -16.06 -13.98
C LYS A 276 -2.45 -14.57 -14.00
N ASP A 277 -3.74 -14.26 -13.87
CA ASP A 277 -4.27 -12.89 -13.83
C ASP A 277 -4.47 -12.36 -12.39
N ASN A 278 -4.20 -13.19 -11.36
CA ASN A 278 -4.29 -12.80 -9.94
C ASN A 278 -2.91 -12.44 -9.36
N TYR A 279 -2.39 -11.29 -9.79
CA TYR A 279 -1.06 -10.82 -9.38
C TYR A 279 -0.90 -10.64 -7.86
N GLY A 280 -1.96 -10.35 -7.11
CA GLY A 280 -1.88 -10.26 -5.65
C GLY A 280 -1.52 -11.60 -5.00
N GLU A 281 -2.20 -12.68 -5.39
CA GLU A 281 -1.86 -14.04 -4.92
C GLU A 281 -0.52 -14.53 -5.50
N LEU A 282 -0.17 -14.15 -6.74
CA LEU A 282 1.13 -14.49 -7.32
C LEU A 282 2.30 -13.79 -6.63
N ILE A 283 2.15 -12.52 -6.21
CA ILE A 283 3.17 -11.82 -5.41
C ILE A 283 3.37 -12.56 -4.09
N ALA A 284 2.28 -12.93 -3.41
CA ALA A 284 2.38 -13.68 -2.15
C ALA A 284 3.06 -15.05 -2.34
N LEU A 285 2.74 -15.76 -3.42
CA LEU A 285 3.38 -17.04 -3.76
C LEU A 285 4.85 -16.88 -4.16
N ALA A 286 5.19 -15.84 -4.93
CA ALA A 286 6.58 -15.56 -5.28
C ALA A 286 7.39 -15.18 -4.04
N ALA A 287 6.80 -14.40 -3.14
CA ALA A 287 7.41 -13.96 -1.90
C ALA A 287 7.65 -15.15 -0.96
N SER A 288 6.70 -16.08 -0.81
CA SER A 288 6.91 -17.27 0.03
C SER A 288 8.06 -18.14 -0.45
N ARG A 289 8.32 -18.21 -1.77
CA ARG A 289 9.47 -18.94 -2.35
C ARG A 289 10.80 -18.24 -2.12
N ILE A 290 10.80 -16.91 -1.99
CA ILE A 290 12.00 -16.08 -1.80
C ILE A 290 12.28 -15.78 -0.32
N GLU A 291 11.27 -15.87 0.55
CA GLU A 291 11.35 -15.52 1.97
C GLU A 291 12.58 -16.14 2.67
N PRO A 292 12.91 -17.44 2.51
CA PRO A 292 14.06 -18.01 3.22
C PRO A 292 15.38 -17.33 2.89
N MET A 293 15.56 -16.92 1.63
CA MET A 293 16.76 -16.22 1.18
C MET A 293 16.80 -14.78 1.72
N VAL A 294 15.67 -14.05 1.69
CA VAL A 294 15.62 -12.69 2.23
C VAL A 294 15.84 -12.68 3.74
N SER A 295 15.21 -13.60 4.46
CA SER A 295 15.43 -13.76 5.91
C SER A 295 16.88 -14.06 6.23
N GLN A 296 17.56 -14.92 5.46
CA GLN A 296 18.99 -15.15 5.63
C GLN A 296 19.82 -13.88 5.41
N TYR A 297 19.50 -13.06 4.40
CA TYR A 297 20.21 -11.80 4.15
C TYR A 297 20.03 -10.83 5.31
N LEU A 298 18.80 -10.66 5.80
CA LEU A 298 18.51 -9.79 6.94
C LEU A 298 19.19 -10.27 8.22
N ASP A 299 19.15 -11.58 8.50
CA ASP A 299 19.73 -12.13 9.72
C ASP A 299 21.26 -12.10 9.75
N THR A 300 21.89 -12.26 8.59
CA THR A 300 23.35 -12.15 8.45
C THR A 300 23.84 -10.72 8.19
N GLY A 301 22.94 -9.74 8.12
CA GLY A 301 23.29 -8.34 7.86
C GLY A 301 23.87 -8.11 6.46
N LYS A 302 23.43 -8.90 5.48
CA LYS A 302 23.89 -8.80 4.09
C LYS A 302 23.03 -7.79 3.31
N GLN A 303 23.69 -7.00 2.46
CA GLN A 303 23.02 -6.11 1.52
C GLN A 303 22.36 -6.91 0.38
N MET A 304 21.26 -6.41 -0.15
CA MET A 304 20.66 -6.91 -1.38
C MET A 304 21.70 -6.85 -2.52
N ASP A 305 21.77 -7.91 -3.31
CA ASP A 305 22.69 -8.02 -4.43
C ASP A 305 22.01 -8.64 -5.67
N SER A 306 22.78 -8.84 -6.73
CA SER A 306 22.29 -9.41 -7.99
C SER A 306 21.82 -10.87 -7.82
N THR A 307 22.42 -11.64 -6.92
CA THR A 307 22.01 -13.03 -6.67
C THR A 307 20.59 -13.08 -6.15
N LEU A 308 20.23 -12.21 -5.20
CA LEU A 308 18.85 -12.12 -4.72
C LEU A 308 17.88 -11.61 -5.79
N ALA A 309 18.25 -10.54 -6.51
CA ALA A 309 17.40 -9.99 -7.58
C ALA A 309 17.12 -11.01 -8.69
N ASP A 310 18.14 -11.80 -9.06
CA ASP A 310 18.01 -12.88 -10.03
C ASP A 310 17.09 -14.00 -9.55
N ALA A 311 17.21 -14.41 -8.28
CA ALA A 311 16.32 -15.41 -7.71
C ALA A 311 14.85 -14.97 -7.78
N VAL A 312 14.56 -13.71 -7.44
CA VAL A 312 13.21 -13.14 -7.55
C VAL A 312 12.71 -13.20 -9.00
N ALA A 313 13.55 -12.82 -9.97
CA ALA A 313 13.18 -12.86 -11.38
C ALA A 313 12.97 -14.29 -11.89
N GLN A 314 13.77 -15.26 -11.45
CA GLN A 314 13.62 -16.68 -11.79
C GLN A 314 12.29 -17.24 -11.31
N VAL A 315 11.91 -16.97 -10.06
CA VAL A 315 10.62 -17.40 -9.50
C VAL A 315 9.44 -16.89 -10.35
N TRP A 316 9.49 -15.63 -10.79
CA TRP A 316 8.48 -15.10 -11.70
C TRP A 316 8.49 -15.74 -13.08
N GLY A 317 9.68 -16.05 -13.61
CA GLY A 317 9.85 -16.78 -14.87
C GLY A 317 9.23 -18.17 -14.81
N GLU A 318 9.34 -18.87 -13.68
CA GLU A 318 8.68 -20.16 -13.45
C GLU A 318 7.17 -20.01 -13.35
N LEU A 319 6.68 -19.12 -12.48
CA LEU A 319 5.24 -18.94 -12.21
C LEU A 319 4.45 -18.58 -13.48
N LEU A 320 5.03 -17.75 -14.35
CA LEU A 320 4.35 -17.29 -15.56
C LEU A 320 4.76 -18.06 -16.83
N GLY A 321 5.98 -18.61 -16.88
CA GLY A 321 6.58 -19.23 -18.06
C GLY A 321 6.26 -20.71 -18.29
N SER A 322 5.72 -21.45 -17.30
CA SER A 322 5.40 -22.90 -17.43
C SER A 322 4.23 -23.26 -18.37
N SER A 323 4.02 -22.54 -19.47
CA SER A 323 2.97 -22.83 -20.47
C SER A 323 3.45 -22.71 -21.93
N GLY A 324 4.74 -22.95 -22.19
CA GLY A 324 5.28 -23.06 -23.55
C GLY A 324 5.50 -24.50 -24.05
N GLY A 325 5.14 -25.53 -23.27
CA GLY A 325 5.58 -26.90 -23.53
C GLY A 325 4.59 -27.98 -23.13
N GLN A 326 3.33 -27.88 -23.57
CA GLN A 326 2.49 -29.06 -23.79
C GLN A 326 1.70 -28.91 -25.09
N SER A 327 2.42 -28.87 -26.21
CA SER A 327 1.92 -29.52 -27.42
C SER A 327 2.01 -31.03 -27.18
N ARG A 328 0.96 -31.64 -26.64
CA ARG A 328 0.78 -33.09 -26.71
C ARG A 328 0.08 -33.39 -28.03
N GLY A 329 0.83 -34.04 -28.92
CA GLY A 329 0.35 -34.57 -30.19
C GLY A 329 -0.36 -35.90 -30.03
#